data_AF-A0A093H7P8-F1
#
_entry.id   AF-A0A093H7P8-F1
#
_cell.length_a   1.000
_cell.length_b   1.000
_cell.length_c   1.000
_cell.angle_alpha   90.00
_cell.angle_beta   90.00
_cell.angle_gamma   90.00
#
_symmetry.space_group_name_H-M   'P 1'
#
loop_
_entity.id
_entity.type
_entity.pdbx_description
1 polymer ?
#
loop_
_entity_poly.entity_id
_entity_poly.type
_entity_poly.pdbx_seq_one_letter_code
_entity_poly.pdbx_strand_id
1 'polypeptide(L)'
;EESMDSVKALTAKLKLQTRRPSYLEWEARVRGQPWRNRTSGGAPGAELASEHPKDEQDGGVCGFATMEAALEWLRMELREMQALDQRLAQQLMRLRAQLHRLKVEQACHQHKEMLDDATFGLEGCEEDSDLLCNIPPKAAFLLSMPLKHIGVTRMNINSRRFSLC
;
A
#
# COMPACT_ATOMS: atom_id res chain seq x y z
N GLU A 1 -24.53 12.56 -25.49
CA GLU A 1 -23.35 11.70 -25.71
C GLU A 1 -22.14 12.47 -26.28
N GLU A 2 -22.34 13.52 -27.09
CA GLU A 2 -21.28 14.33 -27.75
C GLU A 2 -20.19 14.91 -26.82
N SER A 3 -20.49 15.18 -25.55
CA SER A 3 -19.53 15.76 -24.60
C SER A 3 -18.37 14.83 -24.24
N MET A 4 -18.54 13.51 -24.27
CA MET A 4 -17.47 12.58 -23.89
C MET A 4 -16.47 12.37 -25.02
N ASP A 5 -16.95 12.38 -26.26
CA ASP A 5 -16.10 12.16 -27.43
C ASP A 5 -15.29 13.41 -27.77
N SER A 6 -15.83 14.62 -27.54
CA SER A 6 -15.07 15.86 -27.64
C SER A 6 -13.90 15.92 -26.65
N VAL A 7 -14.10 15.46 -25.41
CA VAL A 7 -13.06 15.37 -24.38
C VAL A 7 -12.00 14.33 -24.74
N LYS A 8 -12.38 13.15 -25.23
CA LYS A 8 -11.43 12.15 -25.73
C LYS A 8 -10.60 12.69 -26.90
N ALA A 9 -11.23 13.38 -27.84
CA ALA A 9 -10.55 13.98 -28.99
C ALA A 9 -9.56 15.08 -28.58
N LEU A 10 -9.95 15.93 -27.63
CA LEU A 10 -9.08 16.97 -27.10
C LEU A 10 -7.89 16.38 -26.33
N THR A 11 -8.12 15.32 -25.56
CA THR A 11 -7.07 14.58 -24.85
C THR A 11 -6.07 13.94 -25.82
N ALA A 12 -6.55 13.33 -26.91
CA ALA A 12 -5.72 12.75 -27.96
C ALA A 12 -4.92 13.83 -28.72
N LYS A 13 -5.57 14.96 -29.05
CA LYS A 13 -4.93 16.11 -29.71
C LYS A 13 -3.81 16.72 -28.86
N LEU A 14 -4.00 16.76 -27.54
CA LEU A 14 -3.01 17.25 -26.58
C LEU A 14 -1.99 16.18 -26.14
N LYS A 15 -2.07 14.96 -26.67
CA LYS A 15 -1.21 13.81 -26.33
C LYS A 15 -1.12 13.55 -24.82
N LEU A 16 -2.21 13.80 -24.10
CA LEU A 16 -2.26 13.60 -22.66
C LEU A 16 -2.35 12.11 -22.36
N GLN A 17 -1.35 11.57 -21.66
CA GLN A 17 -1.35 10.20 -21.16
C GLN A 17 -2.29 10.11 -19.96
N THR A 18 -3.58 9.91 -20.21
CA THR A 18 -4.61 9.79 -19.15
C THR A 18 -4.68 8.39 -18.54
N ARG A 19 -3.95 7.42 -19.13
CA ARG A 19 -3.91 6.02 -18.68
C ARG A 19 -2.49 5.63 -18.29
N ARG A 20 -2.38 4.69 -17.35
CA ARG A 20 -1.08 4.13 -16.93
C ARG A 20 -0.45 3.36 -18.11
N PRO A 21 0.88 3.42 -18.31
CA PRO A 21 1.56 2.69 -19.39
C PRO A 21 1.24 1.19 -19.41
N SER A 22 1.20 0.55 -18.25
CA SER A 22 0.83 -0.88 -18.11
C SER A 22 -0.58 -1.20 -18.60
N TYR A 23 -1.51 -0.25 -18.47
CA TYR A 23 -2.87 -0.42 -19.00
C TYR A 23 -2.87 -0.35 -20.53
N LEU A 24 -2.10 0.57 -21.12
CA LEU A 24 -1.99 0.72 -22.57
C LEU A 24 -1.34 -0.52 -23.21
N GLU A 25 -0.32 -1.09 -22.57
CA GLU A 25 0.31 -2.35 -22.99
C GLU A 25 -0.67 -3.53 -22.94
N TRP A 26 -1.47 -3.62 -21.87
CA TRP A 26 -2.53 -4.61 -21.76
C TRP A 26 -3.60 -4.43 -22.84
N GLU A 27 -4.07 -3.20 -23.07
CA GLU A 27 -5.08 -2.88 -24.08
C GLU A 27 -4.58 -3.22 -25.50
N ALA A 28 -3.31 -2.91 -25.80
CA ALA A 28 -2.67 -3.28 -27.05
C ALA A 28 -2.57 -4.80 -27.23
N ARG A 29 -2.20 -5.55 -26.18
CA ARG A 29 -2.16 -7.02 -26.21
C ARG A 29 -3.54 -7.63 -26.44
N VAL A 30 -4.57 -7.12 -25.77
CA VAL A 30 -5.94 -7.65 -25.89
C VAL A 30 -6.55 -7.33 -27.25
N ARG A 31 -6.36 -6.11 -27.77
CA ARG A 31 -6.88 -5.71 -29.09
C ARG A 31 -6.08 -6.31 -30.25
N GLY A 32 -4.79 -6.57 -30.07
CA GLY A 32 -3.90 -7.08 -31.11
C GLY A 32 -3.93 -8.60 -31.30
N GLN A 33 -4.50 -9.36 -30.37
CA GLN A 33 -4.51 -10.83 -30.44
C GLN A 33 -5.86 -11.35 -30.96
N PRO A 34 -5.91 -11.98 -32.15
CA PRO A 34 -7.08 -12.73 -32.57
C PRO A 34 -7.39 -13.82 -31.54
N TRP A 35 -8.65 -13.94 -31.15
CA TRP A 35 -9.12 -14.87 -30.11
C TRP A 35 -8.66 -16.32 -30.37
N ARG A 36 -8.48 -16.65 -31.66
CA ARG A 36 -7.93 -17.91 -32.20
C ARG A 36 -6.56 -18.31 -31.64
N ASN A 37 -5.69 -17.36 -31.27
CA ASN A 37 -4.32 -17.67 -30.86
C ASN A 37 -4.21 -18.06 -29.37
N ARG A 38 -5.28 -17.90 -28.59
CA ARG A 38 -5.29 -18.26 -27.16
C ARG A 38 -5.83 -19.68 -26.93
N THR A 39 -6.68 -20.18 -27.82
CA THR A 39 -7.23 -21.54 -27.77
C THR A 39 -6.29 -22.62 -28.33
N SER A 40 -5.33 -22.25 -29.20
CA SER A 40 -4.38 -23.21 -29.79
C SER A 40 -3.18 -23.59 -28.89
N GLY A 41 -3.08 -23.02 -27.68
CA GLY A 41 -1.91 -23.14 -26.81
C GLY A 41 -1.80 -24.42 -25.99
N GLY A 42 -2.21 -25.58 -26.52
CA GLY A 42 -2.27 -26.84 -25.77
C GLY A 42 -1.82 -28.11 -26.49
N ALA A 43 -1.32 -28.04 -27.73
CA ALA A 43 -0.79 -29.21 -28.42
C ALA A 43 0.55 -28.90 -29.12
N PRO A 44 1.68 -29.43 -28.63
CA PRO A 44 2.94 -29.38 -29.36
C PRO A 44 2.95 -30.52 -30.37
N GLY A 45 2.81 -30.18 -31.65
CA GLY A 45 3.08 -31.12 -32.74
C GLY A 45 2.08 -31.02 -33.88
N ALA A 46 2.30 -30.07 -34.79
CA ALA A 46 2.09 -30.23 -36.23
C ALA A 46 2.37 -28.87 -36.89
N GLU A 47 3.65 -28.60 -37.15
CA GLU A 47 3.99 -27.80 -38.31
C GLU A 47 3.59 -28.61 -39.54
N LEU A 48 2.66 -28.12 -40.35
CA LEU A 48 2.60 -28.39 -41.79
C LEU A 48 1.62 -27.41 -42.43
N ALA A 49 2.12 -26.78 -43.48
CA ALA A 49 1.47 -25.80 -44.32
C ALA A 49 0.09 -26.24 -44.82
N SER A 50 -0.83 -25.30 -44.95
CA SER A 50 -1.72 -25.32 -46.12
C SER A 50 -2.32 -23.95 -46.39
N GLU A 51 -2.17 -23.56 -47.66
CA GLU A 51 -2.79 -22.44 -48.32
C GLU A 51 -4.32 -22.54 -48.26
N HIS A 52 -4.98 -21.37 -48.28
CA HIS A 52 -6.43 -21.20 -48.30
C HIS A 52 -7.06 -21.85 -49.55
N PRO A 53 -8.34 -22.30 -49.49
CA PRO A 53 -9.40 -21.39 -49.96
C PRO A 53 -10.69 -21.42 -49.13
N LYS A 54 -11.53 -20.42 -49.46
CA LYS A 54 -12.74 -19.95 -48.80
C LYS A 54 -13.92 -20.93 -48.82
N ASP A 55 -14.90 -20.56 -47.98
CA ASP A 55 -16.32 -20.91 -48.00
C ASP A 55 -16.74 -22.19 -47.30
N GLU A 56 -16.75 -22.15 -45.97
CA GLU A 56 -17.99 -22.47 -45.25
C GLU A 56 -18.28 -21.31 -44.29
N GLN A 57 -19.47 -20.73 -44.41
CA GLN A 57 -20.02 -19.80 -43.43
C GLN A 57 -20.26 -20.58 -42.14
N ASP A 58 -19.20 -20.80 -41.38
CA ASP A 58 -19.33 -21.38 -40.06
C ASP A 58 -19.97 -20.28 -39.20
N GLY A 59 -21.23 -20.49 -38.81
CA GLY A 59 -22.00 -19.65 -37.90
C GLY A 59 -21.43 -19.60 -36.47
N GLY A 60 -20.12 -19.83 -36.35
CA GLY A 60 -19.35 -19.81 -35.13
C GLY A 60 -19.09 -18.39 -34.66
N VAL A 61 -19.62 -18.06 -33.49
CA VAL A 61 -19.37 -16.79 -32.83
C VAL A 61 -17.88 -16.71 -32.46
N CYS A 62 -17.17 -15.71 -32.99
CA CYS A 62 -15.78 -15.40 -32.63
C CYS A 62 -14.78 -16.58 -32.75
N GLY A 63 -14.98 -17.49 -33.71
CA GLY A 63 -14.07 -18.62 -33.93
C GLY A 63 -14.28 -19.82 -32.99
N PHE A 64 -15.39 -19.83 -32.23
CA PHE A 64 -15.89 -21.00 -31.53
C PHE A 64 -16.96 -21.69 -32.37
N ALA A 65 -17.01 -23.03 -32.34
CA ALA A 65 -17.98 -23.82 -33.10
C ALA A 65 -19.44 -23.56 -32.67
N THR A 66 -19.67 -23.17 -31.41
CA THR A 66 -21.01 -22.83 -30.87
C THR A 66 -20.94 -21.66 -29.90
N MET A 67 -22.08 -20.98 -29.70
CA MET A 67 -22.21 -19.89 -28.72
C MET A 67 -22.01 -20.41 -27.29
N GLU A 68 -22.49 -21.62 -26.98
CA GLU A 68 -22.32 -22.27 -25.68
C GLU A 68 -20.84 -22.51 -25.37
N ALA A 69 -20.05 -22.95 -26.36
CA ALA A 69 -18.61 -23.16 -26.20
C ALA A 69 -17.86 -21.85 -25.89
N ALA A 70 -18.25 -20.75 -26.54
CA ALA A 70 -17.69 -19.43 -26.25
C ALA A 70 -18.04 -18.96 -24.81
N LEU A 71 -19.28 -19.20 -24.36
CA LEU A 71 -19.72 -18.84 -23.01
C LEU A 71 -19.06 -19.69 -21.93
N GLU A 72 -18.90 -21.00 -22.15
CA GLU A 72 -18.19 -21.90 -21.25
C GLU A 72 -16.72 -21.45 -21.09
N TRP A 73 -16.07 -21.13 -22.21
CA TRP A 73 -14.70 -20.61 -22.21
C TRP A 73 -14.59 -19.29 -21.43
N LEU A 74 -15.47 -18.33 -21.68
CA LEU A 74 -15.49 -17.06 -20.95
C LEU A 74 -15.68 -17.27 -19.44
N ARG A 75 -16.55 -18.19 -19.03
CA ARG A 75 -16.75 -18.53 -17.61
C ARG A 75 -15.49 -19.13 -16.99
N MET A 76 -14.78 -19.99 -17.72
CA MET A 76 -13.53 -20.58 -17.26
C MET A 76 -12.43 -19.52 -17.12
N GLU A 77 -12.23 -18.69 -18.13
CA GLU A 77 -11.23 -17.61 -18.10
C GLU A 77 -11.54 -16.61 -16.96
N LEU A 78 -12.81 -16.24 -16.76
CA LEU A 78 -13.21 -15.37 -15.64
C LEU A 78 -12.90 -15.98 -14.28
N ARG A 79 -13.12 -17.29 -14.10
CA ARG A 79 -12.77 -18.00 -12.86
C ARG A 79 -11.26 -18.02 -12.64
N GLU A 80 -10.48 -18.22 -13.70
CA GLU A 80 -9.02 -18.21 -13.63
C GLU A 80 -8.49 -16.82 -13.27
N MET A 81 -8.97 -15.77 -13.95
CA MET A 81 -8.65 -14.38 -13.61
C MET A 81 -9.02 -14.05 -12.17
N GLN A 82 -10.20 -14.48 -11.71
CA GLN A 82 -10.62 -14.30 -10.32
C GLN A 82 -9.69 -15.01 -9.33
N ALA A 83 -9.23 -16.22 -9.63
CA ALA A 83 -8.29 -16.95 -8.78
C ALA A 83 -6.91 -16.27 -8.71
N LEU A 84 -6.42 -15.74 -9.84
CA LEU A 84 -5.19 -14.94 -9.89
C LEU A 84 -5.31 -13.66 -9.06
N ASP A 85 -6.41 -12.93 -9.20
CA ASP A 85 -6.67 -11.71 -8.44
C ASP A 85 -6.78 -11.99 -6.94
N GLN A 86 -7.44 -13.08 -6.54
CA GLN A 86 -7.49 -13.51 -5.15
C GLN A 86 -6.09 -13.81 -4.60
N ARG A 87 -5.24 -14.51 -5.35
CA ARG A 87 -3.86 -14.80 -4.95
C ARG A 87 -3.04 -13.51 -4.81
N LEU A 88 -3.17 -12.58 -5.76
CA LEU A 88 -2.47 -11.30 -5.73
C LEU A 88 -2.93 -10.45 -4.55
N ALA A 89 -4.24 -10.40 -4.28
CA ALA A 89 -4.79 -9.71 -3.12
C ALA A 89 -4.23 -10.28 -1.80
N GLN A 90 -4.15 -11.62 -1.67
CA GLN A 90 -3.54 -12.27 -0.51
C GLN A 90 -2.06 -11.88 -0.35
N GLN A 91 -1.29 -11.84 -1.45
CA GLN A 91 0.10 -11.41 -1.41
C GLN A 91 0.25 -9.95 -0.98
N LEU A 92 -0.56 -9.05 -1.52
CA LEU A 92 -0.55 -7.64 -1.16
C LEU A 92 -0.92 -7.43 0.32
N MET A 93 -1.90 -8.18 0.83
CA MET A 93 -2.28 -8.12 2.25
C MET A 93 -1.14 -8.57 3.17
N ARG A 94 -0.42 -9.63 2.79
CA ARG A 94 0.78 -10.09 3.54
C ARG A 94 1.88 -9.03 3.54
N LEU A 95 2.20 -8.47 2.38
CA LEU A 95 3.21 -7.41 2.26
C LEU A 95 2.82 -6.17 3.07
N ARG A 96 1.54 -5.78 3.03
CA ARG A 96 1.03 -4.65 3.83
C ARG A 96 1.19 -4.90 5.33
N ALA A 97 0.89 -6.12 5.81
CA ALA A 97 1.07 -6.47 7.22
C ALA A 97 2.55 -6.44 7.63
N GLN A 98 3.44 -6.99 6.80
CA GLN A 98 4.89 -6.95 7.04
C GLN A 98 5.43 -5.52 7.09
N LEU A 99 5.02 -4.68 6.12
CA LEU A 99 5.42 -3.28 6.06
C LEU A 99 4.92 -2.51 7.29
N HIS A 100 3.68 -2.76 7.72
CA HIS A 100 3.15 -2.14 8.93
C HIS A 100 3.96 -2.55 10.17
N ARG A 101 4.27 -3.85 10.33
CA ARG A 101 5.11 -4.34 11.43
C ARG A 101 6.47 -3.64 11.45
N LEU A 102 7.16 -3.59 10.31
CA LEU A 102 8.47 -2.94 10.20
C LEU A 102 8.40 -1.44 10.52
N LYS A 103 7.33 -0.75 10.11
CA LYS A 103 7.13 0.67 10.46
C LYS A 103 6.95 0.88 11.96
N VAL A 104 6.20 0.00 12.63
CA VAL A 104 6.04 0.06 14.08
C VAL A 104 7.38 -0.20 14.78
N GLU A 105 8.11 -1.22 14.36
CA GLU A 105 9.44 -1.53 14.90
C GLU A 105 10.42 -0.34 14.72
N GLN A 106 10.41 0.29 13.54
CA GLN A 106 11.21 1.49 13.26
C GLN A 106 10.84 2.67 14.18
N ALA A 107 9.54 2.95 14.35
CA ALA A 107 9.08 4.03 15.23
C ALA A 107 9.46 3.78 16.70
N CYS A 108 9.35 2.53 17.16
CA CYS A 108 9.80 2.14 18.50
C CYS A 108 11.31 2.34 18.67
N HIS A 109 12.11 1.99 17.66
CA HIS A 109 13.56 2.19 17.70
C HIS A 109 13.93 3.68 17.79
N GLN A 110 13.34 4.52 16.93
CA GLN A 110 13.54 5.97 16.97
C GLN A 110 13.15 6.59 18.31
N HIS A 111 12.05 6.12 18.91
CA HIS A 111 11.64 6.59 20.23
C HIS A 111 12.63 6.17 21.32
N LYS A 112 13.17 4.95 21.23
CA LYS A 112 14.22 4.49 22.16
C LYS A 112 15.48 5.35 22.04
N GLU A 113 15.96 5.62 20.83
CA GLU A 113 17.13 6.49 20.62
C GLU A 113 16.90 7.88 21.24
N MET A 114 15.71 8.47 21.05
CA MET A 114 15.35 9.74 21.67
C MET A 114 15.35 9.69 23.20
N LEU A 115 14.89 8.59 23.81
CA LEU A 115 14.92 8.41 25.26
C LEU A 115 16.35 8.22 25.77
N ASP A 116 17.17 7.46 25.04
CA ASP A 116 18.58 7.21 25.37
C ASP A 116 19.36 8.55 25.30
N ASP A 117 19.15 9.37 24.27
CA ASP A 117 19.72 10.72 24.14
C ASP A 117 19.33 11.64 25.30
N ALA A 118 18.05 11.64 25.69
CA ALA A 118 17.57 12.42 26.83
C ALA A 118 18.15 11.92 28.16
N THR A 119 18.32 10.61 28.31
CA THR A 119 18.91 10.00 29.52
C THR A 119 20.38 10.39 29.63
N PHE A 120 21.15 10.28 28.55
CA PHE A 120 22.54 10.72 28.51
C PHE A 120 22.70 12.22 28.82
N GLY A 121 21.79 13.06 28.30
CA GLY A 121 21.76 14.48 28.62
C GLY A 121 21.48 14.79 30.09
N LEU A 122 20.75 13.92 30.81
CA LEU A 122 20.47 14.08 32.24
C LEU A 122 21.63 13.58 33.12
N GLU A 123 22.31 12.49 32.73
CA GLU A 123 23.48 11.96 33.44
C GLU A 123 24.59 13.02 33.56
N GLY A 124 24.81 13.81 32.51
CA GLY A 124 25.76 14.95 32.54
C GLY A 124 25.35 16.10 33.48
N CYS A 125 24.11 16.17 33.93
CA CYS A 125 23.63 17.17 34.90
C CYS A 125 23.69 16.69 36.36
N GLU A 126 23.85 15.38 36.60
CA GLU A 126 24.01 14.84 37.97
C GLU A 126 25.44 15.07 38.49
N GLU A 127 26.47 14.98 37.63
CA GLU A 127 27.87 15.22 38.00
C GLU A 127 28.12 16.67 38.47
N ASP A 128 27.43 17.65 37.91
CA ASP A 128 27.50 19.07 38.33
C ASP A 128 26.66 19.35 39.60
N SER A 129 25.77 18.45 40.00
CA SER A 129 24.97 18.58 41.23
C SER A 129 25.77 18.31 42.50
N ASP A 130 26.86 17.52 42.42
CA ASP A 130 27.77 17.31 43.54
C ASP A 130 28.54 18.60 43.91
N LEU A 131 28.71 19.53 42.97
CA LEU A 131 29.27 20.87 43.24
C LEU A 131 28.24 21.88 43.79
N LEU A 132 26.94 21.56 43.73
CA LEU A 132 25.85 22.43 44.19
C LEU A 132 25.17 21.90 45.48
N CYS A 133 25.95 21.25 46.35
CA CYS A 133 25.60 20.96 47.75
C CYS A 133 25.49 22.22 48.66
N ASN A 134 24.93 23.32 48.16
CA ASN A 134 24.57 24.49 49.00
C ASN A 134 23.09 24.49 49.41
N ILE A 135 22.37 23.38 49.22
CA ILE A 135 20.98 23.25 49.65
C ILE A 135 20.95 22.67 51.06
N PRO A 136 20.37 23.38 52.06
CA PRO A 136 20.28 22.85 53.41
C PRO A 136 19.57 21.49 53.44
N PRO A 137 20.08 20.49 54.19
CA PRO A 137 19.63 19.09 54.13
C PRO A 137 18.14 18.87 54.48
N LYS A 138 17.46 19.89 55.00
CA LYS A 138 16.02 19.86 55.30
C LYS A 138 15.12 20.06 54.06
N ALA A 139 15.65 20.44 52.90
CA ALA A 139 14.87 20.69 51.67
C ALA A 139 14.89 19.54 50.64
N ALA A 140 15.63 18.47 50.91
CA ALA A 140 15.80 17.32 50.02
C ALA A 140 14.55 16.41 49.94
N PHE A 141 13.66 16.45 50.94
CA PHE A 141 12.59 15.45 51.07
C PHE A 141 11.18 15.91 50.67
N LEU A 142 10.99 17.11 50.13
CA LEU A 142 9.64 17.68 50.05
C LEU A 142 8.99 17.76 48.67
N LEU A 143 9.73 17.58 47.57
CA LEU A 143 9.20 17.43 46.21
C LEU A 143 10.24 16.73 45.33
N SER A 144 9.79 15.78 44.49
CA SER A 144 10.62 15.16 43.46
C SER A 144 11.21 16.24 42.55
N MET A 145 12.50 16.09 42.20
CA MET A 145 13.24 17.04 41.37
C MET A 145 12.54 17.48 40.07
N PRO A 146 11.76 16.67 39.33
CA PRO A 146 11.09 17.15 38.11
C PRO A 146 10.08 18.28 38.34
N LEU A 147 9.41 18.34 39.48
CA LEU A 147 8.40 19.39 39.74
C LEU A 147 9.03 20.75 40.07
N LYS A 148 10.23 20.76 40.66
CA LYS A 148 10.96 21.99 40.98
C LYS A 148 11.41 22.74 39.72
N HIS A 149 11.81 22.02 38.67
CA HIS A 149 12.27 22.60 37.40
C HIS A 149 11.17 23.33 36.61
N ILE A 150 9.90 23.03 36.88
CA ILE A 150 8.73 23.67 36.25
C ILE A 150 8.16 24.78 37.17
N GLY A 151 8.87 25.15 38.25
CA GLY A 151 8.43 26.18 39.20
C GLY A 151 7.27 25.73 40.11
N VAL A 152 6.96 24.44 40.14
CA VAL A 152 5.88 23.90 40.97
C VAL A 152 6.41 23.66 42.39
N THR A 153 5.81 24.36 43.36
CA THR A 153 6.12 24.23 44.78
C THR A 153 4.95 23.60 45.54
N ARG A 154 5.18 23.13 46.78
CA ARG A 154 4.13 22.59 47.66
C ARG A 154 3.00 23.59 47.88
N MET A 155 3.32 24.89 47.86
CA MET A 155 2.35 25.99 47.93
C MET A 155 1.46 26.05 46.69
N ASN A 156 2.00 25.73 45.51
CA ASN A 156 1.27 25.69 44.24
C ASN A 156 0.28 24.50 44.19
N ILE A 157 0.70 23.33 44.71
CA ILE A 157 -0.15 22.12 44.76
C ILE A 157 -1.22 22.22 45.87
N ASN A 158 -0.86 22.71 47.06
CA ASN A 158 -1.78 22.77 48.20
C ASN A 158 -2.77 23.94 48.11
N SER A 159 -2.56 24.93 47.26
CA SER A 159 -3.49 26.07 47.09
C SER A 159 -4.65 25.75 46.14
N ARG A 160 -4.52 24.73 45.27
CA ARG A 160 -5.61 24.29 44.38
C ARG A 160 -6.18 22.97 44.88
N ARG A 161 -7.01 23.06 45.92
CA ARG A 161 -7.93 21.97 46.28
C ARG A 161 -8.93 21.86 45.13
N PHE A 162 -8.75 20.89 44.24
CA PHE A 162 -9.79 20.52 43.29
C PHE A 162 -11.08 20.25 44.08
N SER A 163 -12.09 21.13 43.96
CA SER A 163 -13.46 20.74 44.26
C SER A 163 -13.88 19.81 43.12
N LEU A 164 -14.14 18.55 43.45
CA LEU A 164 -14.72 17.59 42.52
C LEU A 164 -16.12 18.09 42.12
N CYS A 165 -16.31 18.38 40.83
CA CYS A 165 -17.61 18.35 40.18
C CYS A 165 -17.66 17.10 39.31
#